data_AF-A0A379SYV0-F1
#
_entry.id   AF-A0A379SYV0-F1
#
_cell.length_a   1.000
_cell.length_b   1.000
_cell.length_c   1.000
_cell.angle_alpha   90.00
_cell.angle_beta   90.00
_cell.angle_gamma   90.00
#
_symmetry.space_group_name_H-M   'P 1'
#
loop_
_entity.id
_entity.type
_entity.pdbx_description
1 polymer ?
#
loop_
_entity_poly.entity_id
_entity_poly.type
_entity_poly.pdbx_seq_one_letter_code
_entity_poly.pdbx_strand_id
1 'polypeptide(L)' 'MKRLSLAMVTLLACAGAQAASEKVEMNLVTAQGVGQSIGTVVIDETEDGLKFTPHLKALPPGEHGFHIHCQR' A
#
# COMPACT_ATOMS: atom_id res chain seq x y z
N MET A 1 18.93 -33.65 21.97
CA MET A 1 18.82 -33.31 20.53
C MET A 1 17.38 -33.14 20.07
N LYS A 2 16.45 -34.09 20.32
CA LYS A 2 15.02 -33.99 19.91
C LYS A 2 14.28 -32.73 20.41
N ARG A 3 14.58 -32.24 21.62
CA ARG A 3 13.96 -31.03 22.19
C ARG A 3 14.44 -29.73 21.52
N LEU A 4 15.70 -29.68 21.10
CA LEU A 4 16.25 -28.55 20.33
C LEU A 4 15.65 -28.51 18.92
N SER A 5 15.46 -29.68 18.29
CA SER A 5 14.83 -29.76 16.97
C SER A 5 13.38 -29.24 16.98
N LEU A 6 12.61 -29.53 18.04
CA LEU A 6 11.23 -29.05 18.17
C LEU A 6 11.13 -27.54 18.46
N ALA A 7 12.09 -26.98 19.20
CA ALA A 7 12.20 -25.54 19.43
C ALA A 7 12.55 -24.75 18.16
N MET A 8 13.36 -25.33 17.27
CA MET A 8 13.74 -24.68 16.01
C MET A 8 12.58 -24.61 15.01
N VAL A 9 11.76 -25.67 14.93
CA VAL A 9 10.55 -25.72 14.08
C VAL A 9 9.49 -24.71 14.53
N THR A 10 9.32 -24.52 15.83
CA THR A 10 8.37 -23.53 16.37
C THR A 10 8.82 -22.10 16.15
N LEU A 11 10.12 -21.81 16.22
CA LEU A 11 10.67 -20.47 15.95
C LEU A 11 10.51 -20.05 14.47
N LEU A 12 10.60 -21.00 13.53
CA LEU A 12 10.38 -20.76 12.09
C LEU A 12 8.92 -20.45 11.74
N ALA A 13 7.95 -20.95 12.51
CA ALA A 13 6.53 -20.70 12.27
C ALA A 13 6.08 -19.26 12.63
N CYS A 14 6.83 -18.57 13.50
CA CYS A 14 6.51 -17.21 13.93
C CYS A 14 7.11 -16.11 13.03
N ALA A 15 7.91 -16.46 12.02
CA ALA A 15 8.63 -15.49 11.18
C ALA A 15 7.79 -14.87 10.04
N GLY A 16 6.49 -15.18 9.98
CA GLY A 16 5.64 -14.90 8.81
C GLY A 16 4.84 -13.61 8.80
N ALA A 17 4.94 -12.74 9.81
CA ALA A 17 4.20 -11.47 9.81
C ALA A 17 4.94 -10.41 8.98
N GLN A 18 4.72 -10.39 7.66
CA GLN A 18 5.11 -9.27 6.80
C GLN A 18 3.94 -8.27 6.75
N ALA A 19 4.20 -7.01 7.07
CA ALA A 19 3.23 -5.95 6.83
C ALA A 19 3.01 -5.81 5.32
N ALA A 20 1.75 -5.84 4.87
CA ALA A 20 1.45 -5.67 3.45
C ALA A 20 1.71 -4.21 3.04
N SER A 21 2.30 -4.05 1.86
CA SER A 21 2.54 -2.74 1.24
C SER A 21 2.17 -2.83 -0.23
N GLU A 22 1.30 -1.92 -0.66
CA GLU A 22 0.80 -1.84 -2.03
C GLU A 22 1.19 -0.50 -2.66
N LYS A 23 1.65 -0.55 -3.91
CA LYS A 23 2.03 0.65 -4.67
C LYS A 23 1.06 0.87 -5.82
N VAL A 24 0.24 1.91 -5.71
CA VAL A 24 -0.79 2.24 -6.70
C VAL A 24 -0.32 3.36 -7.60
N GLU A 25 -0.32 3.13 -8.91
CA GLU A 25 -0.08 4.18 -9.90
C GLU A 25 -1.30 5.10 -10.04
N MET A 26 -1.05 6.40 -10.03
CA MET A 26 -2.08 7.42 -10.15
C MET A 26 -1.97 8.14 -11.49
N ASN A 27 -3.03 8.07 -12.28
CA ASN A 27 -3.15 8.75 -13.57
C ASN A 27 -4.11 9.93 -13.46
N LEU A 28 -3.84 11.01 -14.20
CA LEU A 28 -4.85 12.04 -14.45
C LEU A 28 -5.98 11.45 -15.28
N VAL A 29 -7.22 11.77 -14.92
CA VAL A 29 -8.42 11.31 -15.64
C VAL A 29 -9.20 12.52 -16.13
N THR A 30 -9.62 12.48 -17.39
CA THR A 30 -10.50 13.48 -18.00
C THR A 30 -11.75 12.81 -18.58
N ALA A 31 -12.66 13.61 -19.15
CA ALA A 31 -13.82 13.07 -19.86
C ALA A 31 -13.44 12.17 -21.06
N GLN A 32 -12.19 12.25 -21.53
CA GLN A 32 -11.65 11.45 -22.62
C GLN A 32 -11.04 10.12 -22.14
N GLY A 33 -10.98 9.90 -20.82
CA GLY A 33 -10.47 8.67 -20.21
C GLY A 33 -9.19 8.88 -19.40
N VAL A 34 -8.38 7.82 -19.33
CA VAL A 34 -7.12 7.79 -18.57
C VAL A 34 -6.03 8.54 -19.34
N GLY A 35 -5.44 9.53 -18.70
CA GLY A 35 -4.33 10.32 -19.21
C GLY A 35 -2.99 9.90 -18.60
N GLN A 36 -2.08 10.87 -18.48
CA GLN A 36 -0.71 10.64 -18.00
C GLN A 36 -0.64 10.25 -16.52
N SER A 37 0.35 9.42 -16.19
CA SER A 37 0.76 9.14 -14.82
C SER A 37 1.31 10.39 -14.13
N ILE A 38 0.87 10.63 -12.91
CA ILE A 38 1.30 11.73 -12.05
C ILE A 38 2.05 11.26 -10.80
N GLY A 39 2.34 9.96 -10.70
CA GLY A 39 3.09 9.38 -9.61
C GLY A 39 2.35 8.23 -8.96
N THR A 40 2.63 7.98 -7.68
CA THR A 40 2.12 6.82 -6.97
C THR A 40 1.64 7.15 -5.57
N VAL A 41 0.72 6.35 -5.05
CA VAL A 41 0.39 6.29 -3.63
C VAL A 41 0.86 4.95 -3.09
N VAL A 42 1.66 4.97 -2.03
CA VAL A 42 2.03 3.76 -1.28
C VAL A 42 1.03 3.57 -0.15
N ILE A 43 0.48 2.37 -0.03
CA ILE A 43 -0.49 1.98 0.99
C ILE A 43 0.19 0.95 1.89
N ASP A 44 0.46 1.32 3.14
CA ASP A 44 1.05 0.42 4.13
C ASP A 44 0.01 0.03 5.17
N GLU A 45 -0.04 -1.24 5.54
CA GLU A 45 -0.72 -1.67 6.77
C GLU A 45 0.09 -1.23 7.99
N THR A 46 -0.60 -0.61 8.95
CA THR A 46 -0.02 -0.18 10.24
C THR A 46 -0.94 -0.59 11.39
N GLU A 47 -0.46 -0.50 12.62
CA GLU A 47 -1.27 -0.78 13.81
C GLU A 47 -2.50 0.15 13.93
N ASP A 48 -2.42 1.36 13.36
CA ASP A 48 -3.47 2.38 13.39
C ASP A 48 -4.38 2.35 12.13
N GLY A 49 -4.20 1.36 11.25
CA GLY A 49 -4.93 1.21 9.99
C GLY A 49 -4.06 1.42 8.75
N LEU A 50 -4.68 1.79 7.62
CA LEU A 50 -3.96 1.98 6.36
C LEU A 50 -3.35 3.38 6.26
N LYS A 51 -2.05 3.45 6.01
CA LYS A 51 -1.33 4.70 5.76
C LYS A 51 -1.14 4.89 4.26
N PHE A 52 -1.65 6.00 3.74
CA PHE A 52 -1.50 6.39 2.33
C PHE A 52 -0.43 7.46 2.21
N THR A 53 0.65 7.16 1.48
CA THR A 53 1.77 8.08 1.26
C THR A 53 1.81 8.51 -0.22
N PRO A 54 1.27 9.69 -0.56
CA PRO A 54 1.24 10.17 -1.93
C PRO A 54 2.60 10.76 -2.36
N HIS A 55 3.07 10.31 -3.51
CA HIS A 55 4.19 10.90 -4.24
C HIS A 55 3.69 11.40 -5.59
N LEU A 56 2.88 12.47 -5.54
CA LEU A 56 2.16 13.02 -6.70
C LEU A 56 2.72 14.38 -7.13
N LYS A 57 2.62 14.65 -8.43
CA LYS A 57 3.01 15.93 -9.06
C LYS A 57 1.90 16.42 -9.99
N ALA A 58 2.07 17.63 -10.54
CA ALA A 58 1.16 18.20 -11.54
C ALA A 58 -0.31 18.39 -11.09
N LEU A 59 -0.55 18.50 -9.78
CA LEU A 59 -1.83 18.94 -9.22
C LEU A 59 -1.77 20.45 -8.93
N PRO A 60 -2.91 21.17 -9.05
CA PRO A 60 -3.01 22.53 -8.53
C PRO A 60 -2.64 22.57 -7.04
N PRO A 61 -1.97 23.63 -6.56
CA PRO A 61 -1.66 23.75 -5.14
C PRO A 61 -2.95 23.87 -4.31
N GLY A 62 -2.98 23.19 -3.17
CA GLY A 62 -4.12 23.16 -2.25
C GLY A 62 -4.46 21.75 -1.78
N GLU A 63 -5.43 21.65 -0.88
CA GLU A 63 -6.00 20.38 -0.42
C GLU A 63 -6.88 19.75 -1.50
N HIS A 64 -6.80 18.43 -1.66
CA HIS A 64 -7.61 17.65 -2.60
C HIS A 64 -8.33 16.53 -1.84
N GLY A 65 -9.62 16.34 -2.12
CA GLY A 65 -10.36 15.21 -1.54
C GLY A 65 -9.77 13.88 -1.99
N PHE A 66 -9.64 12.93 -1.06
CA PHE A 66 -9.05 11.62 -1.30
C PHE A 66 -10.02 10.52 -0.87
N HIS A 67 -10.43 9.67 -1.80
CA HIS A 67 -11.50 8.68 -1.59
C HIS A 67 -11.17 7.36 -2.28
N ILE A 68 -11.64 6.25 -1.70
CA ILE A 68 -11.61 4.94 -2.32
C ILE A 68 -12.93 4.74 -3.07
N HIS A 69 -12.84 4.37 -4.34
CA HIS A 69 -13.99 4.06 -5.17
C HIS A 69 -14.19 2.56 -5.28
N CYS A 70 -15.44 2.11 -5.31
CA CYS A 70 -15.77 0.77 -5.78
C CYS A 70 -15.93 0.78 -7.30
N GLN A 71 -15.32 -0.19 -7.99
CA GLN A 71 -15.65 -0.44 -9.39
C GLN A 71 -17.01 -1.13 -9.44
N ARG A 72 -17.93 -0.67 -10.31
CA ARG A 72 -19.08 -1.47 -10.74
C ARG A 72 -18.73 -2.22 -12.01
#